data_AF-A0A2E8Q252-F1
#
_entry.id   AF-A0A2E8Q252-F1
#
_cell.length_a   1.000
_cell.length_b   1.000
_cell.length_c   1.000
_cell.angle_alpha   90.00
_cell.angle_beta   90.00
_cell.angle_gamma   90.00
#
_symmetry.space_group_name_H-M   'P 1'
#
loop_
_entity.id
_entity.type
_entity.pdbx_description
1 polymer ?
#
loop_
_entity_poly.entity_id
_entity_poly.type
_entity_poly.pdbx_seq_one_letter_code
_entity_poly.pdbx_strand_id
1 'polypeptide(L)'
;MRNRLGVLIALSCLLLTGCPENTTVPDDEAWSQIYAAIDYKARECGNQPNYILIVPREPSQYGVELCALSILRQECPFNDYPLFCAEMYDIDLPGIGP
;
A
#
# COMPACT_ATOMS: atom_id res chain seq x y z
N MET A 1 -34.71 -16.60 -25.45
CA MET A 1 -34.20 -16.82 -24.08
C MET A 1 -32.73 -17.27 -24.06
N ARG A 2 -32.33 -18.24 -24.89
CA ARG A 2 -30.94 -18.75 -25.01
C ARG A 2 -29.85 -17.67 -25.23
N ASN A 3 -30.13 -16.68 -26.08
CA ASN A 3 -29.17 -15.62 -26.36
C ASN A 3 -29.01 -14.61 -25.21
N ARG A 4 -30.05 -14.39 -24.38
CA ARG A 4 -29.94 -13.51 -23.22
C ARG A 4 -29.15 -14.16 -22.08
N LEU A 5 -29.27 -15.48 -21.94
CA LEU A 5 -28.50 -16.24 -20.97
C LEU A 5 -27.01 -16.24 -21.32
N GLY A 6 -26.66 -16.39 -22.60
CA GLY A 6 -25.26 -16.31 -23.05
C GLY A 6 -24.62 -14.93 -22.84
N VAL A 7 -25.37 -13.86 -23.07
CA VAL A 7 -24.90 -12.48 -22.81
C VAL A 7 -24.67 -12.24 -21.31
N LEU A 8 -25.58 -12.73 -20.44
CA LEU A 8 -25.43 -12.60 -18.99
C LEU A 8 -24.22 -13.36 -18.46
N ILE A 9 -23.96 -14.57 -18.97
CA ILE A 9 -22.78 -15.37 -18.59
C ILE A 9 -21.48 -14.69 -19.07
N ALA A 10 -21.45 -14.16 -20.29
CA ALA A 10 -20.30 -13.43 -20.80
C ALA A 10 -20.02 -12.14 -20.00
N LEU A 11 -21.06 -11.40 -19.61
CA LEU A 11 -20.95 -10.20 -18.78
C LEU A 11 -20.43 -10.55 -17.36
N SER A 12 -20.86 -11.68 -16.82
CA SER A 12 -20.40 -12.18 -15.52
C SER A 12 -18.92 -12.59 -15.54
N CYS A 13 -18.41 -13.15 -16.64
CA CYS A 13 -16.99 -13.51 -16.76
C CYS A 13 -16.07 -12.29 -16.88
N LEU A 14 -16.53 -11.19 -17.48
CA LEU A 14 -15.78 -9.93 -17.56
C LEU A 14 -15.54 -9.26 -16.20
N LEU A 15 -16.38 -9.54 -15.21
CA LEU A 15 -16.20 -9.03 -13.84
C LEU A 15 -15.19 -9.84 -13.02
N LEU A 16 -14.77 -11.02 -13.51
CA LEU A 16 -13.89 -11.95 -12.79
C LEU A 16 -12.42 -11.86 -13.23
N THR A 17 -12.06 -11.04 -14.23
CA THR A 17 -10.67 -10.93 -14.72
C THR A 17 -9.82 -9.90 -13.96
N GLY A 18 -10.38 -9.23 -12.96
CA GLY A 18 -9.64 -8.29 -12.11
C GLY A 18 -8.90 -9.01 -10.99
N CYS A 19 -7.96 -9.91 -11.30
CA CYS A 19 -6.94 -10.25 -10.32
C CYS A 19 -6.00 -9.05 -10.24
N PRO A 20 -5.80 -8.42 -9.07
CA PRO A 20 -4.71 -7.48 -8.92
C PRO A 20 -3.42 -8.27 -9.19
N GLU A 21 -2.78 -7.97 -10.31
CA GLU A 21 -1.40 -8.39 -10.52
C GLU A 21 -0.59 -7.79 -9.36
N ASN A 22 0.27 -8.58 -8.72
CA ASN A 22 1.19 -8.08 -7.71
C ASN A 22 2.17 -7.14 -8.41
N THR A 23 1.74 -5.90 -8.62
CA THR A 23 2.52 -4.85 -9.22
C THR A 23 3.55 -4.39 -8.22
N THR A 24 4.81 -4.39 -8.65
CA THR A 24 5.88 -3.75 -7.91
C THR A 24 5.95 -2.28 -8.28
N VAL A 25 6.39 -1.44 -7.35
CA VAL A 25 6.60 0.00 -7.57
C VAL A 25 8.09 0.23 -7.86
N PRO A 26 8.44 1.03 -8.88
CA PRO A 26 9.83 1.43 -9.11
C PRO A 26 10.48 2.06 -7.87
N ASP A 27 11.76 1.77 -7.63
CA ASP A 27 12.46 2.21 -6.42
C ASP A 27 12.34 3.72 -6.17
N ASP A 28 12.56 4.55 -7.20
CA ASP A 28 12.51 6.01 -7.11
C ASP A 28 11.11 6.51 -6.73
N GLU A 29 10.08 5.89 -7.29
CA GLU A 29 8.70 6.18 -6.96
C GLU A 29 8.36 5.75 -5.52
N ALA A 30 8.74 4.54 -5.11
CA ALA A 30 8.48 4.03 -3.78
C ALA A 30 9.16 4.90 -2.71
N TRP A 31 10.43 5.24 -2.91
CA TRP A 31 11.15 6.19 -2.04
C TRP A 31 10.45 7.54 -1.96
N SER A 32 10.04 8.09 -3.11
CA SER A 32 9.35 9.38 -3.18
C SER A 32 8.04 9.38 -2.38
N GLN A 33 7.20 8.36 -2.57
CA GLN A 33 5.90 8.26 -1.88
C GLN A 33 6.06 8.14 -0.36
N ILE A 34 6.96 7.26 0.11
CA ILE A 34 7.18 7.04 1.54
C ILE A 34 7.78 8.29 2.20
N TYR A 35 8.82 8.89 1.61
CA TYR A 35 9.41 10.09 2.21
C TYR A 35 8.49 11.30 2.18
N ALA A 36 7.63 11.44 1.17
CA ALA A 36 6.60 12.48 1.16
C ALA A 36 5.63 12.31 2.34
N ALA A 37 5.20 11.08 2.63
CA ALA A 37 4.34 10.80 3.78
C ALA A 37 5.04 11.10 5.12
N ILE A 38 6.32 10.72 5.25
CA ILE A 38 7.14 10.99 6.44
C ILE A 38 7.30 12.50 6.65
N ASP A 39 7.71 13.25 5.63
CA ASP A 39 7.90 14.70 5.72
C ASP A 39 6.59 15.43 6.05
N TYR A 40 5.48 15.02 5.42
CA TYR A 40 4.17 15.56 5.75
C TYR A 40 3.83 15.34 7.23
N LYS A 41 3.91 14.10 7.72
CA LYS A 41 3.56 13.77 9.10
C LYS A 41 4.53 14.40 10.11
N ALA A 42 5.82 14.49 9.77
CA ALA A 42 6.81 15.16 10.60
C ALA A 42 6.52 16.64 10.77
N ARG A 43 6.10 17.33 9.70
CA ARG A 43 5.67 18.74 9.78
C ARG A 43 4.38 18.92 10.56
N GLU A 44 3.44 18.00 10.42
CA GLU A 44 2.17 18.01 11.17
C GLU A 44 2.41 17.84 12.68
N CYS A 45 3.24 16.87 13.07
CA CYS A 45 3.47 16.55 14.49
C CYS A 45 4.62 17.32 15.14
N GLY A 46 5.49 17.97 14.36
CA GLY A 46 6.68 18.67 14.85
C GLY A 46 7.81 17.73 15.30
N ASN A 47 7.68 16.42 15.04
CA ASN A 47 8.66 15.39 15.36
C ASN A 47 8.59 14.24 14.34
N GLN A 48 9.64 13.43 14.25
CA GLN A 48 9.70 12.23 13.43
C GLN A 48 10.48 11.12 14.16
N PRO A 49 10.41 9.85 13.70
CA PRO A 49 11.21 8.77 14.26
C PRO A 49 12.71 9.08 14.21
N ASN A 50 13.47 8.61 15.22
CA ASN A 50 14.92 8.84 15.32
C ASN A 50 15.75 7.83 14.51
N TYR A 51 15.11 7.03 13.67
CA TYR A 51 15.71 6.07 12.75
C TYR A 51 15.07 6.22 11.38
N ILE A 52 15.80 5.82 10.33
CA ILE A 52 15.36 5.94 8.94
C ILE A 52 14.58 4.69 8.54
N LEU A 53 13.43 4.85 7.89
CA LEU A 53 12.74 3.76 7.20
C LEU A 53 13.42 3.52 5.84
N ILE A 54 13.98 2.32 5.65
CA ILE A 54 14.62 1.95 4.38
C ILE A 54 13.58 1.31 3.47
N VAL A 55 13.23 1.96 2.37
CA VAL A 55 12.31 1.35 1.40
C VAL A 55 13.03 0.17 0.72
N PRO A 56 12.46 -1.04 0.72
CA PRO A 56 13.05 -2.19 0.05
C PRO A 56 13.03 -2.01 -1.47
N ARG A 57 13.74 -2.86 -2.20
CA ARG A 57 13.77 -2.79 -3.67
C ARG A 57 12.49 -3.36 -4.26
N GLU A 58 11.94 -2.65 -5.24
CA GLU A 58 10.74 -3.03 -5.98
C GLU A 58 9.60 -3.53 -5.06
N PRO A 59 9.21 -2.77 -4.02
CA PRO A 59 8.18 -3.21 -3.08
C PRO A 59 6.84 -3.38 -3.78
N SER A 60 5.97 -4.22 -3.19
CA SER A 60 4.59 -4.33 -3.67
C SER A 60 3.87 -2.97 -3.59
N GLN A 61 3.06 -2.67 -4.59
CA GLN A 61 2.22 -1.46 -4.60
C GLN A 61 1.33 -1.38 -3.37
N TYR A 62 0.75 -2.52 -2.97
CA TYR A 62 -0.04 -2.63 -1.76
C TYR A 62 0.76 -2.23 -0.51
N GLY A 63 1.99 -2.75 -0.34
CA GLY A 63 2.83 -2.42 0.81
C GLY A 63 3.20 -0.95 0.87
N VAL A 64 3.56 -0.33 -0.27
CA VAL A 64 3.90 1.11 -0.34
C VAL A 64 2.70 1.97 0.04
N GLU A 65 1.54 1.71 -0.56
CA GLU A 65 0.31 2.46 -0.31
C GLU A 65 -0.15 2.30 1.15
N LEU A 66 -0.12 1.08 1.68
CA LEU A 66 -0.51 0.79 3.04
C LEU A 66 0.41 1.48 4.05
N CYS A 67 1.73 1.44 3.83
CA CYS A 67 2.68 2.15 4.69
C CYS A 67 2.46 3.67 4.66
N ALA A 68 2.40 4.26 3.46
CA ALA A 68 2.20 5.70 3.28
C ALA A 68 0.91 6.17 3.97
N LEU A 69 -0.21 5.48 3.72
CA LEU A 69 -1.49 5.81 4.35
C LEU A 69 -1.47 5.63 5.87
N SER A 70 -0.77 4.61 6.37
CA SER A 70 -0.65 4.38 7.80
C SER A 70 0.17 5.48 8.48
N ILE A 71 1.24 5.97 7.83
CA ILE A 71 2.02 7.12 8.31
C ILE A 71 1.12 8.34 8.38
N LEU A 72 0.38 8.65 7.31
CA LEU A 72 -0.51 9.81 7.23
C LEU A 72 -1.64 9.76 8.28
N ARG A 73 -2.11 8.57 8.65
CA ARG A 73 -3.20 8.38 9.62
C ARG A 73 -2.75 8.28 11.08
N GLN A 74 -1.46 8.16 11.35
CA GLN A 74 -0.98 8.14 12.73
C GLN A 74 -1.33 9.45 13.45
N GLU A 75 -1.78 9.31 14.69
CA GLU A 75 -1.94 10.41 15.63
C GLU A 75 -0.56 10.89 16.10
N CYS A 76 -0.44 12.18 16.43
CA CYS A 76 0.78 12.70 17.02
C CYS A 76 0.93 12.20 18.47
N PRO A 77 2.17 11.94 18.95
CA PRO A 77 3.45 12.21 18.29
C PRO A 77 3.88 11.11 17.28
N PHE A 78 4.55 11.53 16.20
CA PHE A 78 5.08 10.61 15.17
C PHE A 78 6.45 10.05 15.58
N ASN A 79 6.47 9.20 16.61
CA ASN A 79 7.72 8.67 17.18
C ASN A 79 8.22 7.39 16.48
N ASP A 80 7.32 6.62 15.87
CA ASP A 80 7.62 5.33 15.28
C ASP A 80 6.85 5.11 13.98
N TYR A 81 7.44 4.35 13.05
CA TYR A 81 6.74 3.96 11.85
C TYR A 81 5.61 2.96 12.16
N PRO A 82 4.46 3.04 11.47
CA PRO A 82 3.36 2.11 11.66
C PRO A 82 3.80 0.66 11.38
N LEU A 83 3.29 -0.29 12.17
CA LEU A 83 3.52 -1.73 11.95
C LEU A 83 3.23 -2.16 10.50
N PHE A 84 2.21 -1.55 9.90
CA PHE A 84 1.78 -1.78 8.53
C PHE A 84 2.87 -1.51 7.47
N CYS A 85 3.92 -0.75 7.80
CA CYS A 85 5.06 -0.59 6.92
C CYS A 85 5.89 -1.87 6.74
N ALA A 86 5.67 -2.90 7.58
CA ALA A 86 6.26 -4.22 7.41
C ALA A 86 5.83 -4.90 6.10
N GLU A 87 4.64 -4.60 5.58
CA GLU A 87 4.12 -5.16 4.31
C GLU A 87 4.99 -4.79 3.11
N MET A 88 5.71 -3.66 3.15
CA MET A 88 6.68 -3.33 2.08
C MET A 88 7.80 -4.37 1.96
N TYR A 89 8.09 -5.09 3.04
CA TYR A 89 9.17 -6.08 3.12
C TYR A 89 8.68 -7.51 2.91
N ASP A 90 7.48 -7.69 2.34
CA ASP A 90 6.82 -8.98 2.17
C ASP A 90 6.65 -9.77 3.49
N ILE A 91 6.47 -9.03 4.59
CA ILE A 91 6.14 -9.60 5.90
C ILE A 91 4.63 -9.58 6.05
N ASP A 92 4.00 -10.73 5.84
CA ASP A 92 2.55 -10.91 6.01
C ASP A 92 2.11 -10.58 7.44
N LEU A 93 1.30 -9.54 7.60
CA LEU A 93 0.68 -9.21 8.87
C LEU A 93 -0.63 -10.00 9.05
N PRO A 94 -0.83 -10.65 10.21
CA PRO A 94 -2.03 -11.44 10.45
C PRO A 94 -3.29 -10.57 10.42
N GLY A 95 -4.24 -10.92 9.56
CA GLY A 95 -5.54 -10.27 9.43
C GLY A 95 -5.57 -9.04 8.50
N ILE A 96 -4.51 -8.82 7.72
CA ILE A 96 -4.34 -7.62 6.88
C ILE A 96 -3.94 -7.95 5.44
N GLY A 97 -3.56 -9.22 5.15
CA GLY A 97 -3.32 -9.69 3.78
C GLY A 97 -4.56 -9.65 2.87
N PRO A 98 -4.36 -9.72 1.54
CA PRO A 98 -5.45 -9.74 0.56
C PRO A 98 -6.42 -10.93 0.72
#